data_AF-A0AAF0LR64-F1
#
_entry.id   AF-A0AAF0LR64-F1
#
_cell.length_a   1.000
_cell.length_b   1.000
_cell.length_c   1.000
_cell.angle_alpha   90.00
_cell.angle_beta   90.00
_cell.angle_gamma   90.00
#
_symmetry.space_group_name_H-M   'P 1'
#
loop_
_entity.id
_entity.type
_entity.pdbx_description
1 polymer ?
#
loop_
_entity_poly.entity_id
_entity_poly.type
_entity_poly.pdbx_seq_one_letter_code
_entity_poly.pdbx_strand_id
1 'polypeptide(L)'
;MEQYSSTTRANNERDASGARYDRDMPREISLEEIEQRAQRALQDRMAAVRDLVEKRQSVIDARALVEDAERQAASSYADAIGAGWTDAELRDYGLGDIAGGASKPRRKPSTRKPRQTRPVEDTSGTSTESSEDSTES
;
A
#
# COMPACT_ATOMS: atom_id res chain seq x y z
N MET A 1 41.17 46.49 -8.13
CA MET A 1 40.81 47.22 -6.88
C MET A 1 39.66 48.12 -7.26
N GLU A 2 38.44 48.06 -6.74
CA GLU A 2 37.75 47.42 -5.61
C GLU A 2 36.29 47.22 -6.10
N GLN A 3 35.63 46.07 -6.00
CA GLN A 3 34.90 45.59 -4.82
C GLN A 3 34.11 46.69 -4.08
N TYR A 4 32.88 46.96 -4.51
CA TYR A 4 31.78 47.37 -3.61
C TYR A 4 30.45 46.79 -4.10
N SER A 5 30.12 45.61 -3.57
CA SER A 5 28.75 45.15 -3.40
C SER A 5 28.15 45.86 -2.18
N SER A 6 26.96 46.45 -2.30
CA SER A 6 25.86 46.33 -1.31
C SER A 6 24.68 47.24 -1.65
N THR A 7 23.56 46.58 -2.01
CA THR A 7 22.23 46.73 -1.42
C THR A 7 21.95 48.01 -0.64
N THR A 8 20.95 48.79 -1.06
CA THR A 8 19.89 49.26 -0.16
C THR A 8 18.58 49.42 -0.93
N ARG A 9 17.68 48.52 -0.57
CA ARG A 9 16.23 48.45 -0.81
C ARG A 9 15.59 49.79 -0.43
N ALA A 10 15.06 50.51 -1.40
CA ALA A 10 14.21 51.66 -1.12
C ALA A 10 12.94 51.15 -0.41
N ASN A 11 12.82 51.59 0.84
CA ASN A 11 11.67 51.39 1.71
C ASN A 11 10.48 52.11 1.09
N ASN A 12 9.46 51.36 0.65
CA ASN A 12 8.13 51.91 0.54
C ASN A 12 7.46 51.74 1.90
N GLU A 13 7.06 52.88 2.45
CA GLU A 13 6.59 53.05 3.81
C GLU A 13 5.40 52.15 4.09
N ARG A 14 5.49 51.50 5.24
CA ARG A 14 4.41 50.76 5.86
C ARG A 14 3.41 51.79 6.37
N ASP A 15 2.35 52.01 5.60
CA ASP A 15 1.13 52.56 6.17
C ASP A 15 0.53 51.53 7.12
N ALA A 16 0.72 51.78 8.40
CA ALA A 16 0.10 51.07 9.49
C ALA A 16 -1.38 51.51 9.57
N SER A 17 -2.26 50.82 8.84
CA SER A 17 -3.72 50.84 9.07
C SER A 17 -4.36 49.63 8.39
N GLY A 18 -4.13 48.45 8.96
CA GLY A 18 -4.68 47.19 8.43
C GLY A 18 -4.30 46.00 9.32
N ALA A 19 -4.29 46.23 10.62
CA ALA A 19 -4.07 45.17 11.58
C ALA A 19 -5.18 44.11 11.43
N ARG A 20 -4.81 42.94 10.90
CA ARG A 20 -5.25 41.62 11.39
C ARG A 20 -6.73 41.25 11.17
N TYR A 21 -7.30 41.51 9.99
CA TYR A 21 -8.67 41.07 9.66
C TYR A 21 -8.79 39.96 8.60
N ASP A 22 -7.71 39.33 8.16
CA ASP A 22 -7.83 38.25 7.15
C ASP A 22 -7.92 36.84 7.76
N ARG A 23 -7.60 36.66 9.06
CA ARG A 23 -7.41 35.31 9.63
C ARG A 23 -8.50 34.78 10.57
N ASP A 24 -9.51 35.57 10.94
CA ASP A 24 -10.59 35.12 11.85
C ASP A 24 -11.97 35.79 11.57
N MET A 25 -12.27 36.18 10.32
CA MET A 25 -13.68 36.35 9.94
C MET A 25 -14.29 34.94 9.89
N PRO A 26 -15.40 34.65 10.59
CA PRO A 26 -16.11 33.39 10.40
C PRO A 26 -16.49 33.35 8.93
N ARG A 27 -15.80 32.52 8.13
CA ARG A 27 -16.20 32.28 6.74
C ARG A 27 -17.62 31.74 6.86
N GLU A 28 -18.61 32.55 6.51
CA GLU A 28 -20.00 32.12 6.49
C GLU A 28 -20.03 30.83 5.70
N ILE A 29 -20.30 29.73 6.42
CA ILE A 29 -20.28 28.40 5.85
C ILE A 29 -21.50 28.34 4.94
N SER A 30 -21.32 28.60 3.65
CA SER A 30 -22.38 28.43 2.67
C SER A 30 -22.70 26.94 2.56
N LEU A 31 -23.97 26.60 2.79
CA LEU A 31 -24.46 25.22 2.66
C LEU A 31 -24.15 24.67 1.27
N GLU A 32 -24.34 25.48 0.24
CA GLU A 32 -24.10 25.10 -1.16
C GLU A 32 -22.63 24.78 -1.41
N GLU A 33 -21.69 25.55 -0.84
CA GLU A 33 -20.26 25.29 -0.98
C GLU A 33 -19.85 23.99 -0.28
N ILE A 34 -20.38 23.73 0.92
CA ILE A 34 -20.16 22.47 1.62
C ILE A 34 -20.73 21.30 0.81
N GLU A 35 -21.94 21.44 0.28
CA GLU A 35 -22.58 20.40 -0.51
C GLU A 35 -21.76 20.08 -1.76
N GLN A 36 -21.36 21.10 -2.52
CA GLN A 36 -20.50 20.91 -3.69
C GLN A 36 -19.18 20.24 -3.32
N ARG A 37 -18.55 20.64 -2.21
CA ARG A 37 -17.30 20.02 -1.73
C ARG A 37 -17.51 18.56 -1.33
N ALA A 38 -18.61 18.25 -0.64
CA ALA A 38 -18.95 16.88 -0.24
C ALA A 38 -19.26 15.99 -1.45
N GLN A 39 -20.00 16.52 -2.43
CA GLN A 39 -20.29 15.82 -3.68
C GLN A 39 -19.01 15.51 -4.47
N ARG A 40 -18.08 16.47 -4.61
CA ARG A 40 -16.78 16.23 -5.26
C ARG A 40 -15.98 15.15 -4.54
N ALA A 41 -15.88 15.23 -3.21
CA ALA A 41 -15.18 14.22 -2.42
C ALA A 41 -15.80 12.82 -2.56
N LEU A 42 -17.12 12.72 -2.68
CA LEU A 42 -17.80 11.46 -2.95
C LEU A 42 -17.49 10.95 -4.36
N GLN A 43 -17.54 11.81 -5.38
CA GLN A 43 -17.22 11.46 -6.75
C GLN A 43 -15.77 10.95 -6.88
N ASP A 44 -14.81 11.61 -6.25
CA ASP A 44 -13.41 11.20 -6.24
C ASP A 44 -13.23 9.80 -5.62
N ARG A 45 -13.91 9.54 -4.50
CA ARG A 45 -13.90 8.22 -3.86
C ARG A 45 -14.53 7.16 -4.76
N MET A 46 -15.65 7.47 -5.40
CA MET A 46 -16.32 6.54 -6.32
C MET A 46 -15.45 6.25 -7.54
N ALA A 47 -14.76 7.25 -8.09
CA ALA A 47 -13.80 7.07 -9.18
C ALA A 47 -12.64 6.16 -8.77
N ALA A 48 -12.07 6.36 -7.57
CA ALA A 48 -11.00 5.51 -7.05
C ALA A 48 -11.44 4.04 -6.86
N VAL A 49 -12.66 3.81 -6.38
CA VAL A 49 -13.20 2.44 -6.25
C VAL A 49 -13.39 1.79 -7.62
N ARG A 50 -13.91 2.53 -8.61
CA ARG A 50 -14.09 2.02 -9.99
C ARG A 50 -12.74 1.63 -10.60
N ASP A 51 -11.76 2.51 -10.52
CA ASP A 51 -10.40 2.26 -11.02
C ASP A 51 -9.74 1.05 -10.32
N LEU A 52 -9.93 0.90 -9.00
CA LEU A 52 -9.45 -0.28 -8.28
C LEU A 52 -10.12 -1.57 -8.76
N VAL A 53 -11.42 -1.56 -8.99
CA VAL A 53 -12.16 -2.74 -9.48
C VAL A 53 -11.67 -3.11 -10.88
N GLU A 54 -11.50 -2.14 -11.77
CA GLU A 54 -10.97 -2.36 -13.12
C GLU A 54 -9.56 -2.96 -13.08
N LYS A 55 -8.66 -2.40 -12.27
CA LYS A 55 -7.31 -2.93 -12.08
C LYS A 55 -7.31 -4.33 -11.50
N ARG A 56 -8.21 -4.63 -10.55
CA ARG A 56 -8.35 -5.99 -10.01
C ARG A 56 -8.84 -6.97 -11.06
N GLN A 57 -9.78 -6.56 -11.90
CA GLN A 57 -10.25 -7.40 -13.00
C GLN A 57 -9.11 -7.69 -13.99
N SER A 58 -8.34 -6.66 -14.37
CA SER A 58 -7.16 -6.84 -15.23
C SER A 58 -6.14 -7.82 -14.64
N VAL A 59 -5.94 -7.83 -13.32
CA VAL A 59 -5.06 -8.83 -12.65
C VAL A 59 -5.63 -10.24 -12.74
N ILE A 60 -6.94 -10.41 -12.61
CA ILE A 60 -7.61 -11.71 -12.74
C ILE A 60 -7.44 -12.21 -14.18
N ASP A 61 -7.72 -11.36 -15.17
CA ASP A 61 -7.63 -11.72 -16.58
C ASP A 61 -6.19 -12.07 -16.98
N ALA A 62 -5.21 -11.27 -16.52
CA ALA A 62 -3.80 -11.54 -16.78
C ALA A 62 -3.34 -12.88 -16.18
N ARG A 63 -3.84 -13.25 -15.00
CA ARG A 63 -3.54 -14.56 -14.39
C ARG A 63 -4.15 -15.70 -15.18
N ALA A 64 -5.38 -15.55 -15.68
CA ALA A 64 -6.01 -16.55 -16.54
C ALA A 64 -5.22 -16.75 -17.84
N LEU A 65 -4.72 -15.66 -18.43
CA LEU A 65 -3.85 -15.72 -19.62
C LEU A 65 -2.52 -16.44 -19.34
N VAL A 66 -1.91 -16.19 -18.17
CA VAL A 66 -0.68 -16.90 -17.76
C VAL A 66 -0.96 -18.40 -17.58
N GLU A 67 -2.04 -18.76 -16.90
CA GLU A 67 -2.41 -20.17 -16.69
C GLU A 67 -2.65 -20.90 -18.02
N ASP A 68 -3.34 -20.26 -18.97
CA ASP A 68 -3.57 -20.82 -20.29
C ASP A 68 -2.26 -20.97 -21.08
N ALA A 69 -1.41 -19.95 -21.07
CA ALA A 69 -0.09 -20.01 -21.71
C ALA A 69 0.80 -21.11 -21.12
N GLU A 70 0.77 -21.31 -19.79
CA GLU A 70 1.49 -22.40 -19.12
C GLU A 70 0.98 -23.77 -19.57
N ARG A 71 -0.34 -23.95 -19.71
CA ARG A 71 -0.92 -25.19 -20.24
C ARG A 71 -0.50 -25.46 -21.68
N GLN A 72 -0.53 -24.44 -22.53
CA GLN A 72 -0.10 -24.55 -23.92
C GLN A 72 1.39 -24.90 -24.02
N ALA A 73 2.23 -24.28 -23.18
CA ALA A 73 3.65 -24.59 -23.10
C ALA A 73 3.90 -26.04 -22.65
N ALA A 74 3.16 -26.52 -21.64
CA ALA A 74 3.24 -27.90 -21.18
C ALA A 74 2.80 -28.90 -22.28
N SER A 75 1.74 -28.58 -23.03
CA SER A 75 1.33 -29.38 -24.19
C SER A 75 2.42 -29.43 -25.25
N SER A 76 3.00 -28.27 -25.59
CA SER A 76 4.06 -28.17 -26.59
C SER A 76 5.32 -28.94 -26.17
N TYR A 77 5.63 -28.95 -24.87
CA TYR A 77 6.71 -29.76 -24.33
C TYR A 77 6.43 -31.26 -24.51
N ALA A 78 5.21 -31.71 -24.17
CA ALA A 78 4.81 -33.10 -24.38
C ALA A 78 4.86 -33.51 -25.86
N ASP A 79 4.45 -32.62 -26.77
CA ASP A 79 4.54 -32.82 -28.22
C ASP A 79 6.00 -32.95 -28.68
N ALA A 80 6.92 -32.15 -28.12
CA ALA A 80 8.35 -32.26 -28.41
C ALA A 80 8.92 -33.61 -27.96
N ILE A 81 8.56 -34.07 -26.75
CA ILE A 81 8.92 -35.41 -26.27
C ILE A 81 8.35 -36.50 -27.19
N GLY A 82 7.09 -36.36 -27.63
CA GLY A 82 6.45 -37.26 -28.59
C GLY A 82 7.11 -37.27 -29.97
N ALA A 83 7.69 -36.15 -30.39
CA ALA A 83 8.48 -36.02 -31.61
C ALA A 83 9.91 -36.59 -31.49
N GLY A 84 10.29 -37.13 -30.32
CA GLY A 84 11.58 -37.78 -30.08
C GLY A 84 12.67 -36.87 -29.54
N TRP A 85 12.33 -35.64 -29.14
CA TRP A 85 13.27 -34.80 -28.39
C TRP A 85 13.46 -35.36 -26.99
N THR A 86 14.69 -35.33 -26.49
CA THR A 86 14.99 -35.71 -25.11
C THR A 86 14.98 -34.51 -24.18
N ASP A 87 14.69 -34.74 -22.89
CA ASP A 87 14.73 -33.68 -21.86
C ASP A 87 16.10 -32.99 -21.80
N ALA A 88 17.19 -33.72 -22.07
CA ALA A 88 18.55 -33.19 -22.07
C ALA A 88 18.79 -32.20 -23.22
N GLU A 89 18.29 -32.52 -24.41
CA GLU A 89 18.36 -31.61 -25.56
C GLU A 89 17.50 -30.38 -25.32
N LEU A 90 16.26 -30.53 -24.85
CA LEU A 90 15.40 -29.38 -24.53
C LEU A 90 16.05 -28.47 -23.47
N ARG A 91 16.76 -29.03 -22.49
CA ARG A 91 17.53 -28.25 -21.50
C ARG A 91 18.73 -27.54 -22.12
N ASP A 92 19.45 -28.16 -23.04
CA ASP A 92 20.57 -27.54 -23.76
C ASP A 92 20.10 -26.31 -24.56
N TYR A 93 18.89 -26.41 -25.15
CA TYR A 93 18.22 -25.30 -25.83
C TYR A 93 17.47 -24.31 -24.88
N GLY A 94 17.56 -24.49 -23.57
CA GLY A 94 16.96 -23.59 -22.58
C GLY A 94 15.44 -23.73 -22.39
N LEU A 95 14.83 -24.81 -22.89
CA LEU A 95 13.40 -25.13 -22.81
C LEU A 95 13.04 -26.07 -21.64
N GLY A 96 14.00 -26.37 -20.77
CA GLY A 96 13.82 -27.35 -19.68
C GLY A 96 13.04 -26.86 -18.44
N ASP A 97 12.81 -25.55 -18.31
CA ASP A 97 12.22 -24.94 -17.10
C ASP A 97 10.74 -24.55 -17.23
N ILE A 98 10.10 -24.86 -18.37
CA ILE A 98 8.73 -24.38 -18.66
C ILE A 98 7.64 -25.17 -17.91
N ALA A 99 8.02 -26.13 -17.07
CA ALA A 99 7.12 -26.79 -16.12
C ALA A 99 7.60 -26.54 -14.68
N GLY A 100 7.24 -25.39 -14.11
CA GLY A 100 7.27 -25.20 -12.65
C GLY A 100 8.54 -24.59 -12.06
N GLY A 101 9.37 -23.92 -12.87
CA GLY A 101 10.44 -23.04 -12.40
C GLY A 101 9.91 -21.75 -11.77
N ALA A 102 9.11 -21.87 -10.70
CA ALA A 102 9.00 -20.81 -9.72
C ALA A 102 10.42 -20.44 -9.33
N SER A 103 10.93 -19.33 -9.88
CA SER A 103 12.15 -18.68 -9.46
C SER A 103 12.02 -18.52 -7.96
N LYS A 104 12.63 -19.46 -7.20
CA LYS A 104 12.37 -19.62 -5.77
C LYS A 104 12.60 -18.24 -5.16
N PRO A 105 11.60 -17.60 -4.52
CA PRO A 105 11.82 -16.31 -3.91
C PRO A 105 12.95 -16.51 -2.89
N ARG A 106 14.11 -15.93 -3.21
CA ARG A 106 15.29 -15.92 -2.36
C ARG A 106 14.84 -15.42 -1.00
N ARG A 107 14.73 -16.32 -0.02
CA ARG A 107 14.26 -16.03 1.33
C ARG A 107 15.15 -14.91 1.87
N LYS A 108 14.65 -13.68 1.91
CA LYS A 108 15.33 -12.59 2.61
C LYS A 108 15.41 -13.01 4.07
N PRO A 109 16.59 -12.97 4.71
CA PRO A 109 16.69 -13.27 6.13
C PRO A 109 15.81 -12.25 6.88
N SER A 110 14.82 -12.77 7.59
CA SER A 110 13.96 -11.98 8.47
C SER A 110 14.81 -11.48 9.62
N THR A 111 15.17 -10.20 9.59
CA THR A 111 15.81 -9.52 10.72
C THR A 111 14.79 -9.49 11.86
N ARG A 112 14.94 -10.41 12.82
CA ARG A 112 14.14 -10.44 14.04
C ARG A 112 14.30 -9.11 14.78
N LYS A 113 13.24 -8.31 14.87
CA LYS A 113 13.18 -7.17 15.79
C LYS A 113 13.20 -7.71 17.24
N PRO A 114 14.03 -7.16 18.14
CA PRO A 114 14.02 -7.57 19.54
C PRO A 114 12.69 -7.17 20.19
N ARG A 115 12.13 -8.14 20.93
CA ARG A 115 10.97 -8.02 21.79
C ARG A 115 11.25 -6.98 22.85
N GLN A 116 10.56 -5.83 22.81
CA GLN A 116 10.54 -4.92 23.95
C GLN A 116 9.81 -5.61 25.11
N THR A 117 10.56 -5.88 26.17
CA THR A 117 10.01 -6.24 27.49
C THR A 117 9.35 -5.00 28.08
N ARG A 118 8.03 -5.03 28.26
CA ARG A 118 7.33 -4.04 29.09
C ARG A 118 7.58 -4.40 30.57
N PRO A 119 7.93 -3.44 31.44
CA PRO A 119 7.97 -3.67 32.88
C PRO A 119 6.55 -3.96 33.38
N VAL A 120 6.43 -4.96 34.24
CA VAL A 120 5.21 -5.26 34.98
C VAL A 120 5.07 -4.25 36.11
N GLU A 121 4.05 -3.41 36.04
CA GLU A 121 3.67 -2.56 37.15
C GLU A 121 2.68 -3.32 38.02
N ASP A 122 3.13 -3.56 39.25
CA ASP A 122 2.43 -4.08 40.41
C ASP A 122 1.26 -3.15 40.76
N THR A 123 0.03 -3.62 40.62
CA THR A 123 -1.12 -3.04 41.32
C THR A 123 -1.85 -4.16 42.04
N SER A 124 -1.30 -4.47 43.20
CA SER A 124 -2.00 -5.03 44.34
C SER A 124 -3.22 -4.15 44.70
N GLY A 125 -4.38 -4.81 44.91
CA GLY A 125 -5.49 -4.23 45.67
C GLY A 125 -6.87 -4.40 45.02
N THR A 126 -7.61 -5.42 45.45
CA THR A 126 -8.92 -5.28 46.13
C THR A 126 -9.70 -6.59 46.08
N SER A 127 -9.87 -7.19 47.25
CA SER A 127 -10.78 -8.29 47.56
C SER A 127 -12.25 -7.83 47.48
N THR A 128 -13.14 -8.66 46.93
CA THR A 128 -14.58 -8.76 47.27
C THR A 128 -15.06 -10.09 46.68
N GLU A 129 -15.03 -11.20 47.42
CA GLU A 129 -16.11 -11.76 48.25
C GLU A 129 -17.29 -12.38 47.45
N SER A 130 -17.63 -13.63 47.84
CA SER A 130 -18.87 -14.39 47.56
C SER A 130 -19.11 -14.87 46.13
N SER A 131 -19.65 -16.06 45.85
CA SER A 131 -20.27 -17.13 46.65
C SER A 131 -20.37 -18.39 45.75
N GLU A 132 -20.11 -19.56 46.34
CA GLU A 132 -20.87 -20.83 46.21
C GLU A 132 -21.25 -21.36 44.81
N ASP A 133 -20.69 -22.51 44.39
CA ASP A 133 -21.52 -23.66 44.00
C ASP A 133 -20.73 -24.99 43.95
N SER A 134 -21.02 -25.82 44.95
CA SER A 134 -21.21 -27.27 44.97
C SER A 134 -20.53 -28.19 43.94
N THR A 135 -19.70 -29.08 44.47
CA THR A 135 -19.26 -30.34 43.86
C THR A 135 -20.39 -31.38 43.83
N GLU A 136 -20.67 -31.97 42.68
CA GLU A 136 -21.40 -33.24 42.59
C GLU A 136 -20.58 -34.28 41.81
N SER A 137 -20.69 -35.52 42.26
CA SER A 137 -19.86 -36.71 41.98
C SER A 137 -20.16 -37.42 40.67
#